data_AF-A0ABD3EYN7-F1
#
_entry.id   AF-A0ABD3EYN7-F1
#
_cell.length_a   1.000
_cell.length_b   1.000
_cell.length_c   1.000
_cell.angle_alpha   90.00
_cell.angle_beta   90.00
_cell.angle_gamma   90.00
#
_symmetry.space_group_name_H-M   'P 1'
#
loop_
_entity.id
_entity.type
_entity.pdbx_description
1 polymer ?
#
loop_
_entity_poly.entity_id
_entity_poly.type
_entity_poly.pdbx_seq_one_letter_code
_entity_poly.pdbx_strand_id
1 'polypeptide(L)'
;MPVAVQAFVWSPDPLALYDANDIAHIPACVRSAVLGFKQTPTCIPEPLPRSHRSIIFKYGVRVTFVLNRTPVLGWLCMASDACRRKCTFLQLHGGKTSYPTKHLSDTHQIVSSKTMLQTTRKRSRDEEVNRI
;
A
#
# COMPACT_ATOMS: atom_id res chain seq x y z
N MET A 1 -5.42 -35.21 -8.90
CA MET A 1 -6.57 -34.36 -8.56
C MET A 1 -6.21 -32.92 -8.90
N PRO A 2 -6.71 -32.33 -10.01
CA PRO A 2 -6.49 -30.91 -10.26
C PRO A 2 -7.33 -30.10 -9.28
N VAL A 3 -6.69 -29.24 -8.49
CA VAL A 3 -7.37 -28.31 -7.59
C VAL A 3 -8.11 -27.32 -8.48
N ALA A 4 -9.44 -27.32 -8.39
CA ALA A 4 -10.28 -26.33 -9.03
C ALA A 4 -9.87 -24.95 -8.50
N VAL A 5 -9.16 -24.17 -9.34
CA VAL A 5 -8.92 -22.76 -9.07
C VAL A 5 -10.26 -22.08 -9.31
N GLN A 6 -11.06 -21.95 -8.26
CA GLN A 6 -12.21 -21.06 -8.29
C GLN A 6 -11.71 -19.72 -8.79
N ALA A 7 -12.19 -19.30 -9.97
CA ALA A 7 -11.98 -17.98 -10.49
C ALA A 7 -12.71 -17.01 -9.54
N PHE A 8 -12.01 -16.57 -8.49
CA PHE A 8 -12.47 -15.48 -7.67
C PHE A 8 -12.49 -14.25 -8.56
N VAL A 9 -13.68 -13.80 -8.92
CA VAL A 9 -13.87 -12.56 -9.66
C VAL A 9 -13.50 -11.43 -8.72
N TRP A 10 -12.29 -10.91 -8.89
CA TRP A 10 -11.85 -9.70 -8.23
C TRP A 10 -12.73 -8.53 -8.66
N SER A 11 -13.66 -8.14 -7.80
CA SER A 11 -14.27 -6.80 -7.76
C SER A 11 -14.86 -6.61 -6.37
N PRO A 12 -14.34 -5.64 -5.61
CA PRO A 12 -14.65 -4.26 -5.88
C PRO A 12 -13.39 -3.44 -6.15
N ASP A 13 -13.56 -2.40 -6.95
CA ASP A 13 -12.59 -1.30 -7.10
C ASP A 13 -11.98 -0.97 -5.72
N PRO A 14 -10.66 -1.19 -5.51
CA PRO A 14 -10.02 -0.96 -4.22
C PRO A 14 -10.03 0.53 -3.83
N LEU A 15 -10.28 1.43 -4.78
CA LEU A 15 -10.43 2.85 -4.56
C LEU A 15 -11.88 3.27 -4.25
N ALA A 16 -12.88 2.43 -4.53
CA ALA A 16 -14.29 2.77 -4.30
C ALA A 16 -14.68 2.90 -2.82
N LEU A 17 -13.81 2.46 -1.90
CA LEU A 17 -14.00 2.65 -0.46
C LEU A 17 -13.53 4.03 0.04
N TYR A 18 -12.89 4.82 -0.80
CA TYR A 18 -12.40 6.15 -0.44
C TYR A 18 -13.28 7.24 -1.04
N ASP A 19 -13.51 8.31 -0.28
CA ASP A 19 -14.19 9.49 -0.80
C ASP A 19 -13.40 10.11 -1.96
N ALA A 20 -14.10 10.72 -2.93
CA ALA A 20 -13.47 11.34 -4.10
C ALA A 20 -12.41 12.39 -3.72
N ASN A 21 -12.62 13.14 -2.65
CA ASN A 21 -11.67 14.11 -2.11
C ASN A 21 -10.39 13.44 -1.58
N ASP A 22 -10.55 12.22 -1.06
CA ASP A 22 -9.51 11.42 -0.43
C ASP A 22 -8.58 10.74 -1.44
N ILE A 23 -8.98 10.72 -2.72
CA ILE A 23 -8.21 10.21 -3.86
C ILE A 23 -7.79 11.30 -4.86
N ALA A 24 -8.33 12.53 -4.73
CA ALA A 24 -8.05 13.65 -5.63
C ALA A 24 -6.55 14.05 -5.65
N HIS A 25 -5.87 13.92 -4.50
CA HIS A 25 -4.45 14.20 -4.38
C HIS A 25 -3.54 13.07 -4.91
N ILE A 26 -4.12 11.92 -5.28
CA ILE A 26 -3.36 10.79 -5.82
C ILE A 26 -3.16 11.01 -7.32
N PRO A 27 -1.92 10.96 -7.84
CA PRO A 27 -1.65 11.10 -9.26
C PRO A 27 -2.49 10.12 -10.11
N ALA A 28 -3.05 10.60 -11.22
CA ALA A 28 -3.90 9.79 -12.09
C ALA A 28 -3.21 8.50 -12.54
N CYS A 29 -1.91 8.55 -12.83
CA CYS A 29 -1.13 7.38 -13.22
C CYS A 29 -1.08 6.29 -12.13
N VAL A 30 -1.08 6.67 -10.85
CA VAL A 30 -1.14 5.71 -9.73
C VAL A 30 -2.52 5.10 -9.63
N ARG A 31 -3.58 5.92 -9.73
CA ARG A 31 -4.97 5.43 -9.72
C ARG A 31 -5.22 4.43 -10.84
N SER A 32 -4.84 4.77 -12.08
CA SER A 32 -4.94 3.86 -13.23
C SER A 32 -4.11 2.60 -13.05
N ALA A 33 -2.93 2.67 -12.43
CA ALA A 33 -2.10 1.50 -12.18
C ALA A 33 -2.71 0.55 -11.14
N VAL A 34 -3.30 1.10 -10.08
CA VAL A 34 -4.00 0.32 -9.04
C VAL A 34 -5.26 -0.34 -9.61
N LEU A 35 -6.08 0.40 -10.36
CA LEU A 35 -7.29 -0.10 -11.01
C LEU A 35 -6.99 -1.13 -12.10
N GLY A 36 -5.92 -0.91 -12.87
CA GLY A 36 -5.49 -1.77 -13.96
C GLY A 36 -4.67 -2.98 -13.53
N PHE A 37 -4.50 -3.20 -12.23
CA PHE A 37 -3.73 -4.35 -11.73
C PHE A 37 -4.41 -5.66 -12.11
N LYS A 38 -3.65 -6.57 -12.72
CA LYS A 38 -4.15 -7.88 -13.13
C LYS A 38 -3.59 -8.96 -12.23
N GLN A 39 -4.47 -9.85 -11.78
CA GLN A 39 -4.07 -11.05 -11.06
C GLN A 39 -3.22 -11.97 -11.93
N THR A 40 -2.29 -12.68 -11.31
CA THR A 40 -1.48 -13.73 -11.94
C THR A 40 -1.54 -14.99 -11.09
N PRO A 41 -1.19 -16.18 -11.61
CA PRO A 41 -1.26 -17.43 -10.84
C PRO A 41 -0.44 -17.41 -9.54
N THR A 42 0.61 -16.59 -9.50
CA THR A 42 1.50 -16.46 -8.34
C THR A 42 1.23 -15.22 -7.49
N CYS A 43 0.34 -14.32 -7.94
CA CYS A 43 0.03 -13.06 -7.25
C CYS A 43 -1.46 -12.77 -7.34
N ILE A 44 -2.15 -13.05 -6.24
CA ILE A 44 -3.60 -12.95 -6.12
C ILE A 44 -3.93 -11.68 -5.32
N PRO A 45 -4.69 -10.72 -5.87
CA PRO A 45 -5.16 -9.56 -5.12
C PRO A 45 -6.04 -9.99 -3.94
N GLU A 46 -5.84 -9.33 -2.80
CA GLU A 46 -6.60 -9.56 -1.57
C GLU A 46 -7.49 -8.35 -1.28
N PRO A 47 -8.72 -8.59 -0.77
CA PRO A 47 -9.60 -7.49 -0.38
C PRO A 47 -8.97 -6.63 0.71
N LEU A 48 -9.40 -5.37 0.79
CA LEU A 48 -8.96 -4.49 1.86
C LEU A 48 -9.48 -4.99 3.22
N PRO A 49 -8.66 -4.94 4.28
CA PRO A 49 -9.13 -5.30 5.60
C PRO A 49 -10.24 -4.34 6.06
N ARG A 50 -11.18 -4.82 6.87
CA ARG A 50 -12.31 -4.02 7.39
C ARG A 50 -11.84 -2.75 8.15
N SER A 51 -10.63 -2.78 8.70
CA SER A 51 -10.00 -1.67 9.40
C SER A 51 -9.12 -0.78 8.50
N HIS A 52 -9.32 -0.79 7.18
CA HIS A 52 -8.49 -0.04 6.23
C HIS A 52 -8.48 1.47 6.58
N ARG A 53 -7.37 1.94 7.15
CA ARG A 53 -7.12 3.37 7.40
C ARG A 53 -5.73 3.82 6.97
N SER A 54 -4.92 2.87 6.48
CA SER A 54 -3.55 3.16 6.09
C SER A 54 -3.50 3.73 4.69
N ILE A 55 -2.67 4.77 4.51
CA ILE A 55 -2.41 5.42 3.22
C ILE A 55 -1.83 4.45 2.18
N ILE A 56 -1.24 3.33 2.61
CA ILE A 56 -0.57 2.37 1.72
C ILE A 56 -1.53 1.80 0.67
N PHE A 57 -2.80 1.62 1.03
CA PHE A 57 -3.82 1.02 0.18
C PHE A 57 -4.29 1.95 -0.94
N LYS A 58 -4.01 3.26 -0.82
CA LYS A 58 -4.24 4.26 -1.86
C LYS A 58 -3.17 4.23 -2.96
N TYR A 59 -1.98 3.73 -2.64
CA TYR A 59 -0.78 3.80 -3.50
C TYR A 59 -0.25 2.43 -3.92
N GLY A 60 -1.01 1.36 -3.68
CA GLY A 60 -0.60 0.02 -4.05
C GLY A 60 -1.65 -1.04 -3.74
N VAL A 61 -1.36 -2.26 -4.18
CA VAL A 61 -2.32 -3.37 -4.14
C VAL A 61 -1.89 -4.36 -3.08
N ARG A 62 -2.84 -4.75 -2.22
CA ARG A 62 -2.65 -5.85 -1.26
C ARG A 62 -2.78 -7.17 -2.02
N VAL A 63 -1.78 -8.04 -1.90
CA VAL A 63 -1.70 -9.28 -2.66
C VAL A 63 -1.20 -10.43 -1.80
N THR A 64 -1.65 -11.64 -2.10
CA THR A 64 -1.05 -12.88 -1.63
C THR A 64 -0.15 -13.42 -2.75
N PHE A 65 1.14 -13.53 -2.44
CA PHE A 65 2.12 -14.15 -3.33
C PHE A 65 2.37 -15.61 -2.93
N VAL A 66 2.41 -16.53 -3.89
CA VAL A 66 2.79 -17.92 -3.60
C VAL A 66 4.30 -18.06 -3.78
N LEU A 67 5.04 -18.02 -2.67
CA LEU A 67 6.49 -18.21 -2.65
C LEU A 67 6.81 -19.61 -2.11
N ASN A 68 7.48 -20.46 -2.90
CA ASN A 68 7.86 -21.82 -2.48
C ASN A 68 6.68 -22.66 -1.94
N ARG A 69 5.50 -22.53 -2.57
CA ARG A 69 4.23 -23.16 -2.14
C ARG A 69 3.63 -22.62 -0.83
N THR A 70 4.20 -21.58 -0.26
CA THR A 70 3.66 -20.89 0.91
C THR A 70 3.02 -19.56 0.48
N PRO A 71 1.73 -19.33 0.79
CA PRO A 71 1.11 -18.03 0.55
C PRO A 71 1.67 -17.00 1.52
N VAL A 72 2.19 -15.91 0.99
CA VAL A 72 2.74 -14.78 1.73
C VAL A 72 1.92 -13.54 1.40
N LEU A 73 1.30 -12.97 2.42
CA LEU A 73 0.59 -11.71 2.29
C LEU A 73 1.58 -10.55 2.20
N GLY A 74 1.40 -9.68 1.21
CA GLY A 74 2.16 -8.46 1.07
C GLY A 74 1.41 -7.35 0.36
N TRP A 75 2.18 -6.35 -0.03
CA TRP A 75 1.73 -5.15 -0.70
C TRP A 75 2.69 -4.81 -1.83
N LEU A 76 2.14 -4.60 -3.03
CA LEU A 76 2.88 -4.13 -4.20
C LEU A 76 2.77 -2.62 -4.31
N CYS A 77 3.91 -1.94 -4.39
CA CYS A 77 3.96 -0.50 -4.55
C CYS A 77 3.64 -0.09 -6.00
N MET A 78 2.60 0.73 -6.16
CA MET A 78 2.17 1.26 -7.47
C MET A 78 2.43 2.77 -7.61
N ALA A 79 3.05 3.39 -6.61
CA ALA A 79 3.23 4.85 -6.49
C ALA A 79 4.13 5.46 -7.58
N SER A 80 5.04 4.69 -8.18
CA SER A 80 5.95 5.15 -9.22
C SER A 80 6.19 4.10 -10.29
N ASP A 81 6.66 4.54 -11.45
CA ASP A 81 6.99 3.62 -12.54
C ASP A 81 8.14 2.68 -12.19
N ALA A 82 9.14 3.18 -11.48
CA ALA A 82 10.27 2.40 -11.01
C ALA A 82 9.82 1.25 -10.07
N CYS A 83 8.90 1.52 -9.14
CA CYS A 83 8.37 0.49 -8.24
C CYS A 83 7.52 -0.54 -8.98
N ARG A 84 6.72 -0.11 -9.96
CA ARG A 84 5.92 -1.00 -10.79
C ARG A 84 6.79 -1.95 -11.62
N ARG A 85 7.83 -1.43 -12.29
CA ARG A 85 8.74 -2.25 -13.10
C ARG A 85 9.55 -3.24 -12.27
N LYS A 86 9.96 -2.85 -11.06
CA LYS A 86 10.70 -3.72 -10.13
C LYS A 86 9.80 -4.69 -9.38
N CYS A 87 8.48 -4.61 -9.55
CA CYS A 87 7.49 -5.34 -8.75
C CYS A 87 7.78 -5.20 -7.25
N THR A 88 8.03 -3.97 -6.77
CA THR A 88 8.46 -3.71 -5.39
C THR A 88 7.42 -4.26 -4.40
N PHE A 89 7.73 -5.43 -3.84
CA PHE A 89 6.87 -6.18 -2.93
C PHE A 89 7.36 -6.04 -1.49
N LEU A 90 6.43 -5.69 -0.60
CA LEU A 90 6.69 -5.55 0.82
C LEU A 90 5.77 -6.50 1.60
N GLN A 91 6.35 -7.46 2.31
CA GLN A 91 5.59 -8.42 3.11
C GLN A 91 4.87 -7.74 4.28
N LEU A 92 3.61 -8.12 4.51
CA LEU A 92 2.76 -7.59 5.58
C LEU A 92 2.72 -8.56 6.76
N HIS A 93 3.65 -8.43 7.70
CA HIS A 93 3.69 -9.26 8.91
C HIS A 93 2.52 -8.94 9.85
N GLY A 94 1.57 -9.85 10.01
CA GLY A 94 0.39 -9.66 10.86
C GLY A 94 -0.47 -8.45 10.46
N GLY A 95 -0.49 -8.10 9.16
CA GLY A 95 -1.22 -6.93 8.66
C GLY A 95 -0.61 -5.58 9.02
N LYS A 96 0.59 -5.55 9.62
CA LYS A 96 1.28 -4.30 9.98
C LYS A 96 1.70 -3.54 8.71
N THR A 97 1.46 -2.24 8.70
CA THR A 97 1.70 -1.36 7.54
C THR A 97 2.88 -0.40 7.73
N SER A 98 3.65 -0.56 8.82
CA SER A 98 4.78 0.32 9.16
C SER A 98 5.85 0.36 8.07
N TYR A 99 6.24 -0.81 7.53
CA TYR A 99 7.28 -0.90 6.51
C TYR A 99 6.84 -0.32 5.15
N PRO A 100 5.64 -0.66 4.62
CA PRO A 100 5.09 0.05 3.45
C PRO A 100 4.92 1.55 3.64
N THR A 101 4.48 1.99 4.83
CA THR A 101 4.36 3.42 5.13
C THR A 101 5.71 4.11 5.11
N LYS A 102 6.74 3.47 5.67
CA LYS A 102 8.13 3.96 5.61
C LYS A 102 8.63 4.03 4.17
N HIS A 103 8.37 2.99 3.37
CA HIS A 103 8.74 2.99 1.95
C HIS A 103 8.11 4.16 1.17
N LEU A 104 6.81 4.42 1.38
CA LEU A 104 6.12 5.56 0.78
C LEU A 104 6.75 6.90 1.18
N SER A 105 7.07 7.07 2.46
CA SER A 105 7.73 8.28 2.96
C SER A 105 9.12 8.46 2.35
N ASP A 106 9.98 7.45 2.47
CA ASP A 106 11.39 7.57 2.10
C ASP A 106 11.59 7.63 0.57
N THR A 107 10.82 6.83 -0.18
CA THR A 107 11.02 6.64 -1.63
C THR A 107 10.15 7.57 -2.48
N HIS A 108 8.97 7.94 -1.99
CA HIS A 108 7.99 8.71 -2.75
C HIS A 108 7.64 10.05 -2.10
N GLN A 109 8.17 10.34 -0.90
CA GLN A 109 7.81 11.53 -0.12
C GLN A 109 6.30 11.62 0.15
N ILE A 110 5.64 10.46 0.19
CA ILE A 110 4.21 10.33 0.48
C ILE A 110 4.05 10.03 1.96
N VAL A 111 3.46 10.98 2.69
CA VAL A 111 3.22 10.89 4.12
C VAL A 111 1.74 11.06 4.43
N SER A 112 1.25 10.37 5.46
CA SER A 112 -0.13 10.58 5.92
C SER A 112 -0.26 11.89 6.69
N SER A 113 -1.45 12.49 6.71
CA SER A 113 -1.72 13.70 7.51
C SER A 113 -1.38 13.50 9.00
N LYS A 114 -1.64 12.30 9.53
CA LYS A 114 -1.25 11.92 10.90
C LYS A 114 0.28 11.91 11.08
N THR A 115 1.01 11.42 10.09
CA THR A 115 2.48 11.41 10.09
C THR A 115 3.02 12.83 10.02
N MET A 116 2.47 13.69 9.15
CA MET A 116 2.87 15.11 9.08
C MET A 116 2.74 15.81 10.44
N LEU A 117 1.60 15.64 11.13
CA LEU A 117 1.38 16.25 12.44
C LEU A 117 2.37 15.76 13.51
N GLN A 118 2.81 14.49 13.44
CA GLN A 118 3.84 13.96 14.35
C GLN A 118 5.24 14.50 14.03
N THR A 119 5.59 14.65 12.75
CA THR A 119 6.87 15.23 12.33
C THR A 119 6.98 16.69 12.76
N THR A 120 5.89 17.47 12.62
CA THR A 120 5.83 18.85 13.11
C THR A 120 6.00 18.93 14.62
N ARG A 121 5.41 17.99 15.39
CA ARG A 121 5.58 17.93 16.85
C ARG A 121 6.98 17.54 17.30
N LYS A 122 7.69 16.68 16.56
CA LYS A 122 9.08 16.31 16.92
C LYS A 122 10.05 17.47 16.81
N ARG A 123 9.86 18.40 15.87
CA ARG A 123 10.69 19.61 15.77
C ARG A 123 10.60 20.51 17.00
N SER A 124 9.49 20.45 17.75
CA SER A 124 9.32 21.22 18.98
C SER A 124 10.13 20.69 20.18
N ARG A 125 10.63 19.45 20.16
CA ARG A 125 11.44 18.91 21.26
C ARG A 125 12.94 19.17 21.06
N ASP A 126 13.42 19.22 19.82
CA ASP A 126 14.83 19.52 19.54
C ASP A 126 15.17 21.01 19.77
N GLU A 127 14.17 21.91 19.76
CA GLU A 127 14.34 23.33 20.14
C GLU A 127 14.46 23.54 21.67
N GLU A 128 14.07 22.57 22.51
CA GLU A 128 14.14 22.69 23.97
C GLU A 128 15.53 22.33 24.52
N VAL A 129 16.37 21.62 23.75
CA VAL A 129 17.72 21.19 24.17
C VAL A 129 18.79 22.27 23.98
N ASN A 130 18.47 23.39 23.33
CA ASN A 130 19.42 24.47 23.06
C ASN A 130 19.24 25.72 23.96
N ARG A 131 18.62 25.55 25.14
CA ARG A 131 18.45 26.61 26.17
C ARG A 131 18.84 26.16 27.57
N ILE A 132 19.94 25.42 27.71
CA ILE A 132 20.59 25.18 29.00
C ILE A 132 22.05 25.59 28.88
#